data_AF-A0A9D4S3J8-F1
#
_entry.id   AF-A0A9D4S3J8-F1
#
_cell.length_a   1.000
_cell.length_b   1.000
_cell.length_c   1.000
_cell.angle_alpha   90.00
_cell.angle_beta   90.00
_cell.angle_gamma   90.00
#
_symmetry.space_group_name_H-M   'P 1'
#
loop_
_entity.id
_entity.type
_entity.pdbx_description
1 polymer ?
#
loop_
_entity_poly.entity_id
_entity_poly.type
_entity_poly.pdbx_seq_one_letter_code
_entity_poly.pdbx_strand_id
1 'polypeptide(L)'
;MKAVICLVVLAFCAAAMAEECRQDSECAHVTCPENDYRVDCYLRQCTCTHVTQTCAAVRDCTGDCRFGWHCLDGSCRCGFGFGGGN
;
A
#
# COMPACT_ATOMS: atom_id res chain seq x y z
N MET A 1 9.70 26.65 21.67
CA MET A 1 8.72 26.70 20.56
C MET A 1 9.27 26.15 19.25
N LYS A 2 10.43 26.63 18.75
CA LYS A 2 11.06 26.13 17.50
C LYS A 2 11.38 24.62 17.50
N ALA A 3 11.88 24.08 18.62
CA ALA A 3 12.26 22.68 18.73
C ALA A 3 11.08 21.69 18.64
N VAL A 4 9.89 22.10 19.08
CA VAL A 4 8.69 21.24 19.07
C VAL A 4 8.17 21.08 17.65
N ILE A 5 8.20 22.14 16.86
CA ILE A 5 7.79 22.11 15.44
C ILE A 5 8.70 21.17 14.64
N CYS A 6 10.02 21.23 14.86
CA CYS A 6 10.94 20.30 14.21
C CYS A 6 10.67 18.83 14.56
N LEU A 7 10.31 18.55 15.82
CA LEU A 7 10.00 17.19 16.28
C LEU A 7 8.72 16.64 15.63
N VAL A 8 7.69 17.47 15.50
CA VAL A 8 6.43 17.10 14.83
C VAL A 8 6.65 16.85 13.33
N VAL A 9 7.43 17.70 12.66
CA VAL A 9 7.75 17.52 11.22
C VAL A 9 8.58 16.26 11.00
N LEU A 10 9.55 15.96 11.86
CA LEU A 10 10.35 14.73 11.78
C LEU A 10 9.50 13.47 12.00
N ALA A 11 8.56 13.50 12.95
CA ALA A 11 7.64 12.38 13.18
C ALA A 11 6.69 12.16 11.99
N PHE A 12 6.20 13.24 11.38
CA PHE A 12 5.35 13.15 10.19
C PHE A 12 6.13 12.66 8.96
N CYS A 13 7.36 13.12 8.76
CA CYS A 13 8.25 12.58 7.73
C CYS A 13 8.55 11.10 7.98
N ALA A 14 8.81 10.67 9.21
CA ALA A 14 9.05 9.26 9.50
C ALA A 14 7.80 8.38 9.24
N ALA A 15 6.59 8.90 9.48
CA ALA A 15 5.35 8.22 9.12
C ALA A 15 5.15 8.17 7.60
N ALA A 16 5.38 9.29 6.91
CA ALA A 16 5.34 9.39 5.44
C ALA A 16 6.42 8.53 4.76
N MET A 17 7.55 8.31 5.43
CA MET A 17 8.62 7.45 4.94
C MET A 17 8.36 5.97 5.29
N ALA A 18 7.46 5.69 6.23
CA ALA A 18 6.99 4.34 6.51
C ALA A 18 5.99 3.86 5.44
N GLU A 19 5.28 4.77 4.80
CA GLU A 19 4.42 4.51 3.63
C GLU A 19 5.18 4.56 2.30
N GLU A 20 6.41 5.11 2.26
CA GLU A 20 7.29 5.09 1.09
C GLU A 20 8.19 3.84 1.06
N CYS A 21 7.73 2.79 0.40
CA CYS A 21 8.56 1.60 0.24
C CYS A 21 9.59 1.78 -0.89
N ARG A 22 10.77 1.18 -0.73
CA ARG A 22 11.75 0.99 -1.83
C ARG A 22 11.84 -0.47 -2.24
N GLN A 23 11.54 -1.38 -1.32
CA GLN A 23 11.56 -2.83 -1.50
C GLN A 23 10.46 -3.48 -0.64
N ASP A 24 10.00 -4.66 -1.06
CA ASP A 24 8.85 -5.36 -0.47
C ASP A 24 9.03 -5.69 1.01
N SER A 25 10.28 -5.89 1.44
CA SER A 25 10.63 -6.16 2.84
C SER A 25 10.31 -4.99 3.79
N GLU A 26 10.24 -3.76 3.28
CA GLU A 26 9.89 -2.58 4.09
C GLU A 26 8.37 -2.52 4.38
N CYS A 27 7.58 -3.26 3.60
CA CYS A 27 6.14 -3.39 3.77
C CYS A 27 5.75 -4.54 4.71
N ALA A 28 6.69 -5.12 5.47
CA ALA A 28 6.40 -6.22 6.41
C ALA A 28 5.40 -5.85 7.53
N HIS A 29 5.18 -4.55 7.75
CA HIS A 29 4.16 -4.05 8.67
C HIS A 29 2.73 -4.11 8.09
N VAL A 30 2.59 -4.23 6.77
CA VAL A 30 1.30 -4.34 6.08
C VAL A 30 0.85 -5.81 6.12
N THR A 31 -0.34 -6.03 6.66
CA THR A 31 -0.98 -7.35 6.66
C THR A 31 -2.04 -7.38 5.57
N CYS A 32 -1.87 -8.24 4.56
CA CYS A 32 -2.89 -8.47 3.55
C CYS A 32 -4.02 -9.36 4.09
N PRO A 33 -5.27 -9.14 3.66
CA PRO A 33 -6.44 -9.81 4.24
C PRO A 33 -6.50 -11.33 3.98
N GLU A 34 -5.95 -11.81 2.86
CA GLU A 34 -6.02 -13.24 2.49
C GLU A 34 -4.63 -13.79 2.11
N ASN A 35 -4.45 -15.12 2.21
CA ASN A 35 -3.19 -15.81 1.87
C ASN A 35 -2.86 -15.77 0.37
N ASP A 36 -3.84 -15.45 -0.49
CA ASP A 36 -3.67 -15.34 -1.94
C ASP A 36 -3.11 -13.97 -2.39
N TYR A 37 -2.69 -13.15 -1.43
CA TYR A 37 -2.13 -11.82 -1.67
C TYR A 37 -0.68 -11.78 -1.18
N ARG A 38 0.19 -11.21 -2.00
CA ARG A 38 1.55 -10.85 -1.61
C ARG A 38 1.62 -9.35 -1.38
N VAL A 39 2.32 -8.96 -0.33
CA VAL A 39 2.72 -7.56 -0.17
C VAL A 39 3.75 -7.26 -1.26
N ASP A 40 3.56 -6.14 -1.95
CA ASP A 40 4.38 -5.70 -3.07
C ASP A 40 4.63 -4.20 -2.93
N CYS A 41 5.86 -3.77 -3.19
CA CYS A 41 6.18 -2.35 -3.22
C CYS A 41 6.00 -1.79 -4.63
N TYR A 42 4.92 -1.03 -4.86
CA TYR A 42 4.62 -0.47 -6.17
C TYR A 42 4.46 1.05 -6.13
N LEU A 43 5.16 1.75 -7.03
CA LEU A 43 5.21 3.22 -7.06
C LEU A 43 5.55 3.83 -5.70
N ARG A 44 6.47 3.18 -4.98
CA ARG A 44 6.87 3.55 -3.62
C ARG A 44 5.72 3.48 -2.61
N GLN A 45 4.69 2.67 -2.86
CA GLN A 45 3.61 2.43 -1.93
C GLN A 45 3.44 0.93 -1.69
N CYS A 46 3.26 0.56 -0.43
CA CYS A 46 2.97 -0.82 -0.07
C CYS A 46 1.56 -1.17 -0.52
N THR A 47 1.43 -2.18 -1.37
CA THR A 47 0.14 -2.67 -1.86
C THR A 47 0.08 -4.20 -1.75
N CYS A 48 -1.12 -4.73 -1.58
CA CYS A 48 -1.38 -6.16 -1.61
C CYS A 48 -1.73 -6.58 -3.04
N THR A 49 -0.81 -7.26 -3.72
CA THR A 49 -1.00 -7.78 -5.07
C THR A 49 -1.50 -9.22 -5.00
N HIS A 50 -2.58 -9.53 -5.71
CA HIS A 50 -3.09 -10.90 -5.79
C HIS A 50 -2.10 -11.77 -6.57
N VAL A 51 -1.78 -12.97 -6.06
CA VAL A 51 -0.71 -13.80 -6.64
C VAL A 51 -1.08 -14.43 -7.97
N THR A 52 -2.35 -14.80 -8.16
CA THR A 52 -2.86 -15.53 -9.32
C THR A 52 -3.82 -14.72 -10.21
N GLN A 53 -4.45 -13.66 -9.71
CA GLN A 53 -5.39 -12.87 -10.50
C GLN A 53 -4.65 -11.83 -11.35
N THR A 54 -4.78 -11.99 -12.65
CA THR A 54 -4.43 -10.98 -13.64
C THR A 54 -5.68 -10.25 -14.11
N CYS A 55 -5.53 -8.99 -14.53
CA CYS A 55 -6.64 -8.16 -14.96
C CYS A 55 -6.29 -7.34 -16.20
N ALA A 56 -7.31 -7.00 -17.00
CA ALA A 56 -7.20 -5.96 -18.02
C ALA A 56 -7.94 -4.69 -17.56
N ALA A 57 -8.91 -4.84 -16.67
CA ALA A 57 -9.68 -3.78 -16.04
C ALA A 57 -9.95 -4.12 -14.56
N VAL A 58 -10.29 -3.11 -13.76
CA VAL A 58 -10.57 -3.27 -12.32
C VAL A 58 -11.65 -4.31 -12.01
N ARG A 59 -12.63 -4.48 -12.91
CA ARG A 59 -13.72 -5.45 -12.79
C ARG A 59 -13.29 -6.92 -12.89
N ASP A 60 -12.11 -7.18 -13.44
CA ASP A 60 -11.55 -8.53 -13.53
C ASP A 60 -10.97 -8.97 -12.18
N CYS A 61 -10.78 -8.03 -11.26
CA CYS A 61 -10.35 -8.31 -9.90
C CYS A 61 -11.56 -8.67 -9.03
N THR A 62 -11.46 -9.81 -8.36
CA THR A 62 -12.50 -10.36 -7.50
C THR A 62 -11.94 -10.73 -6.13
N GLY A 63 -12.76 -10.59 -5.09
CA GLY A 63 -12.36 -10.85 -3.70
C GLY A 63 -12.63 -9.65 -2.79
N ASP A 64 -12.32 -9.82 -1.50
CA ASP A 64 -12.59 -8.81 -0.48
C ASP A 64 -11.39 -7.84 -0.38
N CYS A 65 -11.55 -6.67 -0.98
CA CYS A 65 -10.58 -5.59 -0.87
C CYS A 65 -11.16 -4.39 -0.13
N ARG A 66 -10.69 -4.21 1.10
CA ARG A 66 -11.15 -3.14 2.00
C ARG A 66 -11.03 -1.73 1.42
N PHE A 67 -10.01 -1.49 0.59
CA PHE A 67 -9.72 -0.19 -0.01
C PHE A 67 -10.02 -0.14 -1.52
N GLY A 68 -10.76 -1.12 -2.03
CA GLY A 68 -11.04 -1.25 -3.45
C GLY A 68 -9.91 -1.89 -4.25
N TRP A 69 -10.28 -2.31 -5.46
CA TRP A 69 -9.41 -2.99 -6.40
C TRP A 69 -8.78 -2.01 -7.38
N HIS A 70 -7.54 -2.28 -7.77
CA HIS A 70 -6.85 -1.56 -8.83
C HIS A 70 -6.21 -2.57 -9.77
N CYS A 71 -6.44 -2.38 -11.07
CA CYS A 71 -5.75 -3.16 -12.08
C CYS A 71 -4.54 -2.39 -12.61
N LEU A 72 -3.34 -2.84 -12.29
CA LEU A 72 -2.09 -2.17 -12.64
C LEU A 72 -1.07 -3.19 -13.14
N ASP A 73 -0.49 -2.92 -14.30
CA ASP A 73 0.49 -3.81 -14.95
C ASP A 73 -0.05 -5.25 -15.15
N GLY A 74 -1.34 -5.36 -15.45
CA GLY A 74 -1.99 -6.66 -15.63
C GLY A 74 -2.24 -7.43 -14.33
N SER A 75 -1.98 -6.85 -13.16
CA SER A 75 -2.14 -7.48 -11.85
C SER A 75 -3.18 -6.77 -10.99
N CYS A 76 -3.98 -7.56 -10.27
CA CYS A 76 -4.93 -7.03 -9.30
C CYS A 76 -4.23 -6.64 -8.01
N ARG A 77 -4.36 -5.37 -7.64
CA ARG A 77 -3.70 -4.78 -6.47
C ARG A 77 -4.75 -4.15 -5.55
N CYS A 78 -4.46 -4.21 -4.27
CA CYS A 78 -5.36 -3.83 -3.18
C CYS A 78 -4.60 -2.92 -2.23
N GLY A 79 -5.20 -1.80 -1.81
CA GLY A 79 -4.59 -0.93 -0.80
C GLY A 79 -3.65 0.16 -1.33
N PHE A 80 -3.96 0.79 -2.47
CA PHE A 80 -3.43 2.13 -2.74
C PHE A 80 -4.10 3.12 -1.78
N GLY A 81 -3.43 3.45 -0.67
CA GLY A 81 -3.89 4.46 0.28
C GLY A 81 -3.87 4.03 1.74
N PHE A 82 -2.69 3.87 2.33
CA PHE A 82 -2.52 4.28 3.73
C PHE A 82 -2.20 5.77 3.73
N GLY A 83 -3.23 6.63 3.67
CA GLY A 83 -3.01 8.08 3.64
C GLY A 83 -4.19 8.96 3.21
N GLY A 84 -5.42 8.62 3.58
CA GLY A 84 -6.57 9.46 3.21
C GLY A 84 -7.91 8.99 3.76
N GLY A 85 -8.06 8.99 5.08
CA GLY A 85 -9.33 8.77 5.76
C GLY A 85 -9.66 9.92 6.70
N ASN A 86 -10.42 10.88 6.16
CA ASN A 86 -10.87 12.20 6.67
C ASN A 86 -9.93 13.38 6.42
#